data_AF-A0AAU4T8Y0-F1
#
_entry.id   AF-A0AAU4T8Y0-F1
#
_cell.length_a   1.000
_cell.length_b   1.000
_cell.length_c   1.000
_cell.angle_alpha   90.00
_cell.angle_beta   90.00
_cell.angle_gamma   90.00
#
_symmetry.space_group_name_H-M   'P 1'
#
loop_
_entity.id
_entity.type
_entity.pdbx_description
1 polymer ?
#
loop_
_entity_poly.entity_id
_entity_poly.type
_entity_poly.pdbx_seq_one_letter_code
_entity_poly.pdbx_strand_id
1 'polypeptide(L)'
;MSTTPHRAPNAGGRSAAEVNEEIRALWLRTGGTLSGEQRQEYQRLVLEWAAAYERASQTPQSAERSSHAPQSAECSSLTPESARSHPPADSREAA
;
A
#
# COMPACT_ATOMS: atom_id res chain seq x y z
N MET A 1 36.39 -7.13 -21.03
CA MET A 1 35.18 -6.34 -20.69
C MET A 1 34.24 -7.27 -19.94
N SER A 2 34.30 -7.27 -18.61
CA SER A 2 33.51 -8.15 -17.75
C SER A 2 32.54 -7.29 -16.96
N THR A 3 31.28 -7.23 -17.38
CA THR A 3 30.21 -6.68 -16.54
C THR A 3 29.78 -7.78 -15.59
N THR A 4 30.56 -7.99 -14.54
CA THR A 4 30.14 -8.78 -13.38
C THR A 4 29.05 -7.98 -12.68
N PRO A 5 27.78 -8.44 -12.65
CA PRO A 5 26.80 -7.80 -11.81
C PRO A 5 27.27 -8.03 -10.36
N HIS A 6 27.45 -6.94 -9.63
CA HIS A 6 27.76 -6.97 -8.21
C HIS A 6 26.53 -7.48 -7.46
N ARG A 7 26.38 -8.80 -7.40
CA ARG A 7 25.40 -9.47 -6.56
C ARG A 7 25.96 -9.52 -5.15
N ALA A 8 25.57 -8.56 -4.32
CA ALA A 8 25.77 -8.70 -2.89
C ALA A 8 25.12 -10.02 -2.44
N PRO A 9 25.82 -10.87 -1.66
CA PRO A 9 25.31 -12.16 -1.22
C PRO A 9 24.28 -11.93 -0.11
N ASN A 10 23.06 -11.61 -0.50
CA ASN A 10 21.95 -11.50 0.44
C ASN A 10 21.36 -12.90 0.61
N ALA A 11 21.55 -13.48 1.80
CA ALA A 11 20.98 -14.76 2.17
C ALA A 11 19.46 -14.76 1.97
N GLY A 12 18.95 -15.62 1.06
CA GLY A 12 17.52 -15.88 0.91
C GLY A 12 16.86 -15.32 -0.36
N GLY A 13 17.07 -15.98 -1.50
CA GLY A 13 16.27 -15.78 -2.73
C GLY A 13 16.55 -14.48 -3.48
N ARG A 14 15.92 -14.30 -4.66
CA ARG A 14 16.00 -13.05 -5.43
C ARG A 14 15.19 -11.96 -4.72
N SER A 15 15.76 -10.76 -4.59
CA SER A 15 15.06 -9.60 -4.01
C SER A 15 14.15 -8.93 -5.05
N ALA A 16 13.11 -8.22 -4.59
CA ALA A 16 12.22 -7.47 -5.47
C ALA A 16 12.99 -6.48 -6.37
N ALA A 17 14.10 -5.92 -5.87
CA ALA A 17 14.97 -5.06 -6.65
C ALA A 17 15.65 -5.80 -7.81
N GLU A 18 16.16 -7.02 -7.59
CA GLU A 18 16.78 -7.84 -8.64
C GLU A 18 15.76 -8.19 -9.73
N VAL A 19 14.55 -8.60 -9.34
CA VAL A 19 13.50 -8.96 -10.30
C VAL A 19 13.06 -7.73 -11.12
N ASN A 20 12.99 -6.54 -10.51
CA ASN A 20 12.67 -5.30 -11.22
C ASN A 20 13.72 -4.92 -12.26
N GLU A 21 15.01 -5.13 -11.97
CA GLU A 21 16.08 -4.91 -12.95
C GLU A 21 15.94 -5.87 -14.15
N GLU A 22 15.56 -7.13 -13.90
CA GLU A 22 15.30 -8.12 -14.95
C GLU A 22 14.10 -7.72 -15.83
N ILE A 23 13.02 -7.21 -15.23
CA ILE A 23 11.85 -6.66 -15.95
C ILE A 23 12.26 -5.47 -16.83
N ARG A 24 13.09 -4.55 -16.31
CA ARG A 24 13.59 -3.39 -17.07
C ARG A 24 14.50 -3.81 -18.21
N ALA A 25 15.39 -4.76 -17.98
CA ALA A 25 16.28 -5.31 -18.99
C ALA A 25 15.47 -5.97 -20.13
N LEU A 26 14.39 -6.69 -19.79
CA LEU A 26 13.46 -7.26 -20.78
C LEU A 26 12.82 -6.17 -21.64
N TRP A 27 12.32 -5.08 -21.03
CA TRP A 27 11.76 -3.94 -21.77
C TRP A 27 12.78 -3.24 -22.68
N LEU A 28 14.00 -3.01 -22.19
CA LEU A 28 15.06 -2.36 -22.98
C LEU A 28 15.46 -3.22 -24.18
N ARG A 29 15.62 -4.54 -23.97
CA ARG A 29 15.97 -5.50 -25.03
C ARG A 29 14.89 -5.62 -26.10
N THR A 30 13.63 -5.44 -25.73
CA THR A 30 12.48 -5.61 -26.63
C THR A 30 12.05 -4.33 -27.31
N GLY A 31 12.74 -3.21 -27.07
CA GLY A 31 12.43 -1.92 -27.70
C GLY A 31 11.02 -1.43 -27.35
N GLY A 32 10.50 -1.82 -26.17
CA GLY A 32 9.16 -1.44 -25.70
C GLY A 32 8.01 -2.31 -26.21
N THR A 33 8.25 -3.34 -27.03
CA THR A 33 7.19 -4.26 -27.50
C THR A 33 7.49 -5.70 -27.10
N LEU A 34 6.68 -6.25 -26.19
CA LEU A 34 6.78 -7.64 -25.77
C LEU A 34 6.02 -8.58 -26.72
N SER A 35 6.73 -9.53 -27.32
CA SER A 35 6.16 -10.70 -28.01
C SER A 35 5.41 -11.61 -27.03
N GLY A 36 4.61 -12.55 -27.55
CA GLY A 36 3.83 -13.50 -26.73
C GLY A 36 4.69 -14.30 -25.75
N GLU A 37 5.86 -14.78 -26.18
CA GLU A 37 6.81 -15.49 -25.30
C GLU A 37 7.42 -14.56 -24.23
N GLN A 38 7.74 -13.32 -24.61
CA GLN A 38 8.30 -12.33 -23.69
C GLN A 38 7.26 -11.84 -22.68
N ARG A 39 5.97 -11.84 -23.04
CA ARG A 39 4.88 -11.56 -22.13
C ARG A 39 4.73 -12.65 -21.07
N GLN A 40 4.92 -13.93 -21.44
CA GLN A 40 4.94 -15.03 -20.48
C GLN A 40 6.11 -14.88 -19.50
N GLU A 41 7.28 -14.50 -20.00
CA GLU A 41 8.44 -14.22 -19.15
C GLU A 41 8.19 -13.02 -18.22
N TYR A 42 7.63 -11.93 -18.75
CA TYR A 42 7.22 -10.78 -17.96
C TYR A 42 6.22 -11.16 -16.86
N GLN A 43 5.22 -11.99 -17.16
CA GLN A 43 4.26 -12.47 -16.17
C GLN A 43 4.92 -13.28 -15.05
N ARG A 44 5.87 -14.16 -15.37
CA ARG A 44 6.65 -14.89 -14.34
C ARG A 44 7.45 -13.93 -13.47
N LEU A 45 8.14 -12.97 -14.06
CA LEU A 45 8.91 -11.98 -13.34
C LEU A 45 8.03 -11.10 -12.44
N VAL A 46 6.84 -10.68 -12.91
CA VAL A 46 5.91 -9.89 -12.10
C VAL A 46 5.39 -10.67 -10.90
N LEU A 47 5.08 -11.96 -11.06
CA LEU A 47 4.65 -12.82 -9.95
C LEU A 47 5.76 -13.01 -8.93
N GLU A 48 7.00 -13.24 -9.39
CA GLU A 48 8.17 -13.35 -8.52
C GLU A 48 8.45 -12.03 -7.79
N TRP A 49 8.32 -10.91 -8.48
CA TRP A 49 8.46 -9.58 -7.90
C TRP A 49 7.43 -9.34 -6.80
N ALA A 50 6.15 -9.66 -7.04
CA ALA A 50 5.11 -9.51 -6.04
C ALA A 50 5.43 -10.31 -4.77
N ALA A 51 5.84 -11.57 -4.91
CA ALA A 51 6.23 -12.40 -3.76
C ALA A 51 7.47 -11.86 -3.01
N ALA A 52 8.45 -11.32 -3.74
CA ALA A 52 9.63 -10.71 -3.15
C ALA A 52 9.33 -9.35 -2.50
N TYR A 53 8.41 -8.57 -3.06
CA TYR A 53 7.97 -7.27 -2.54
C TYR A 53 7.19 -7.46 -1.24
N GLU A 54 6.28 -8.43 -1.20
CA GLU A 54 5.56 -8.84 0.00
C GLU A 54 6.51 -9.28 1.12
N ARG A 55 7.50 -10.11 0.80
CA ARG A 55 8.53 -10.49 1.78
C ARG A 55 9.30 -9.28 2.31
N ALA A 56 9.66 -8.35 1.41
CA ALA A 56 10.41 -7.15 1.77
C ALA A 56 9.57 -6.14 2.58
N SER A 57 8.26 -6.05 2.32
CA SER A 57 7.32 -5.20 3.07
C SER A 57 6.96 -5.79 4.43
N GLN A 58 7.04 -7.12 4.59
CA GLN A 58 6.78 -7.84 5.83
C GLN A 58 7.97 -7.82 6.82
N THR A 59 9.17 -7.42 6.37
CA THR A 59 10.32 -7.15 7.23
C THR A 59 10.11 -5.87 8.08
N PRO A 60 10.60 -5.84 9.33
CA PRO A 60 9.87 -6.13 10.57
C PRO A 60 8.80 -5.08 10.97
N GLN A 61 8.06 -4.46 10.06
CA GLN A 61 6.97 -3.55 10.45
C GLN A 61 5.77 -4.28 11.12
N SER A 62 5.65 -5.59 10.89
CA SER A 62 4.64 -6.46 11.52
C SER A 62 4.84 -6.65 13.02
N ALA A 63 6.04 -6.39 13.55
CA ALA A 63 6.28 -6.40 15.01
C ALA A 63 5.72 -5.14 15.70
N GLU A 64 5.59 -4.01 14.96
CA GLU A 64 5.15 -2.73 15.53
C GLU A 64 3.66 -2.42 15.27
N ARG A 65 3.08 -2.93 14.18
CA ARG A 65 1.65 -2.68 13.83
C ARG A 65 0.64 -3.42 14.72
N SER A 66 1.03 -4.45 15.47
CA SER A 66 0.16 -5.07 16.49
C SER A 66 -0.13 -4.18 17.71
N SER A 67 0.38 -2.94 17.73
CA SER A 67 0.05 -1.95 18.76
C SER A 67 -1.02 -0.93 18.34
N HIS A 68 -1.63 -1.03 17.15
CA HIS A 68 -2.77 -0.17 16.82
C HIS A 68 -4.01 -0.67 17.58
N ALA A 69 -4.18 -0.13 18.77
CA ALA A 69 -5.35 -0.27 19.64
C ALA A 69 -6.66 -0.15 18.86
N PRO A 70 -7.74 -0.83 19.28
CA PRO A 70 -9.05 -0.62 18.68
C PRO A 70 -9.56 0.77 19.05
N GLN A 71 -9.32 1.77 18.19
CA GLN A 71 -10.08 3.02 18.18
C GLN A 71 -11.44 2.77 17.52
N SER A 72 -12.24 1.90 18.10
CA SER A 72 -13.63 1.64 17.67
C SER A 72 -14.43 1.09 18.84
N ALA A 73 -14.35 1.77 19.97
CA ALA A 73 -15.40 1.75 20.97
C ALA A 73 -15.45 3.14 21.62
N GLU A 74 -16.50 3.90 21.23
CA GLU A 74 -17.21 4.79 22.14
C GLU A 74 -16.61 6.19 22.38
N CYS A 75 -16.77 7.08 21.39
CA CYS A 75 -17.01 8.51 21.63
C CYS A 75 -18.30 8.97 20.93
N SER A 76 -19.32 8.11 20.96
CA SER A 76 -20.69 8.44 20.53
C SER A 76 -21.66 8.11 21.65
N SER A 77 -21.71 8.94 22.69
CA SER A 77 -22.91 9.19 23.50
C SER A 77 -22.55 10.06 24.69
N LEU A 78 -22.85 11.36 24.59
CA LEU A 78 -23.31 12.24 25.67
C LEU A 78 -23.27 13.68 25.13
N THR A 79 -24.20 14.02 24.24
CA THR A 79 -24.74 15.37 24.28
C THR A 79 -25.76 15.37 25.43
N PRO A 80 -25.54 16.15 26.52
CA PRO A 80 -26.64 16.43 27.42
C PRO A 80 -27.64 17.24 26.60
N GLU A 81 -28.73 16.57 26.23
CA GLU A 81 -30.09 17.08 26.29
C GLU A 81 -30.13 18.60 26.50
N SER A 82 -30.38 19.32 25.40
CA SER A 82 -30.82 20.70 25.36
C SER A 82 -32.13 20.85 26.16
N ALA A 83 -32.04 20.77 27.48
CA ALA A 83 -33.10 21.06 28.42
C ALA A 83 -32.81 22.44 29.05
N ARG A 84 -33.28 23.49 28.37
CA ARG A 84 -33.42 24.93 28.75
C ARG A 84 -32.98 25.77 27.55
N SER A 85 -33.77 26.65 26.93
CA SER A 85 -34.99 27.34 27.35
C SER A 85 -35.71 27.88 26.10
N HIS A 86 -37.05 27.90 26.16
CA HIS A 86 -37.94 28.83 25.44
C HIS A 86 -37.45 30.31 25.61
N PRO A 87 -37.75 31.26 24.68
CA PRO A 87 -39.12 31.55 24.22
C PRO A 87 -39.30 31.94 22.73
N PRO A 88 -40.54 31.87 22.20
CA PRO A 88 -41.00 32.79 21.17
C PRO A 88 -41.84 33.91 21.80
N ALA A 89 -41.22 35.07 22.02
CA ALA A 89 -41.90 36.37 21.89
C ALA A 89 -41.19 37.03 20.69
N ASP A 90 -41.82 37.57 19.67
CA ASP A 90 -43.03 38.35 19.60
C ASP A 90 -43.45 38.36 18.12
N SER A 91 -44.69 37.97 17.80
CA SER A 91 -45.27 38.12 16.46
C SER A 91 -46.79 37.95 16.55
N ARG A 92 -47.47 38.95 17.08
CA ARG A 92 -48.88 39.15 16.73
C ARG A 92 -49.25 40.63 16.72
N GLU A 93 -48.89 41.26 15.61
CA GLU A 93 -49.77 42.05 14.77
C GLU A 93 -51.17 42.28 15.37
N ALA A 94 -51.44 43.50 15.81
CA ALA A 94 -52.78 44.01 16.06
C ALA A 94 -53.01 45.18 15.10
N ALA A 95 -53.99 44.98 14.22
CA ALA A 95 -54.71 46.02 13.49
C ALA A 95 -55.53 46.89 14.45
#